data_AF-A0A521ZAC5-F1
#
_entry.id   AF-A0A521ZAC5-F1
#
_cell.length_a   1.000
_cell.length_b   1.000
_cell.length_c   1.000
_cell.angle_alpha   90.00
_cell.angle_beta   90.00
_cell.angle_gamma   90.00
#
_symmetry.space_group_name_H-M   'P 1'
#
loop_
_entity.id
_entity.type
_entity.pdbx_description
1 polymer ?
#
loop_
_entity_poly.entity_id
_entity_poly.type
_entity_poly.pdbx_seq_one_letter_code
_entity_poly.pdbx_strand_id
1 'polypeptide(L)' 'MKLSVSERIQLVEDIWDSIAAEASTTIELSQEQKTELQRRVTAHHADPSTAVPWEQVRSTLFPNQL' A
#
# COMPACT_ATOMS: atom_id res chain seq x y z
N MET A 1 -32.08 0.52 -4.74
CA MET A 1 -31.21 -0.66 -4.90
C MET A 1 -29.90 -0.39 -4.16
N LYS A 2 -29.29 -1.38 -3.52
CA LYS A 2 -27.95 -1.24 -2.90
C LYS A 2 -26.92 -1.88 -3.82
N LEU A 3 -25.77 -1.23 -4.00
CA LEU A 3 -24.63 -1.79 -4.73
C LEU A 3 -24.20 -3.11 -4.07
N SER A 4 -23.86 -4.10 -4.89
CA SER A 4 -23.18 -5.34 -4.48
C SER A 4 -21.81 -5.04 -3.87
N VAL A 5 -21.17 -6.04 -3.26
CA VAL A 5 -19.81 -5.89 -2.72
C VAL A 5 -18.83 -5.49 -3.83
N SER A 6 -18.88 -6.18 -4.97
CA SER A 6 -17.98 -5.93 -6.10
C SER A 6 -18.14 -4.52 -6.67
N GLU A 7 -19.39 -4.05 -6.83
CA GLU A 7 -19.64 -2.68 -7.31
C GLU A 7 -19.15 -1.62 -6.33
N ARG A 8 -19.20 -1.89 -5.02
CA ARG A 8 -18.62 -0.98 -4.01
C ARG A 8 -17.10 -0.98 -4.06
N ILE A 9 -16.47 -2.13 -4.29
CA ILE A 9 -15.01 -2.22 -4.45
C ILE A 9 -14.58 -1.44 -5.69
N GLN A 10 -15.25 -1.66 -6.82
CA GLN A 10 -14.96 -0.93 -8.06
C GLN A 10 -15.12 0.58 -7.86
N LEU A 11 -16.21 1.01 -7.22
CA LEU A 11 -16.40 2.43 -6.95
C LEU A 11 -15.31 3.02 -6.04
N VAL A 12 -14.80 2.26 -5.07
CA VAL A 12 -13.67 2.70 -4.23
C VAL A 12 -12.39 2.83 -5.05
N GLU A 13 -12.14 1.91 -5.98
CA GLU A 13 -10.99 1.97 -6.91
C GLU A 13 -11.10 3.19 -7.83
N ASP A 14 -12.27 3.39 -8.46
CA ASP A 14 -12.52 4.52 -9.36
C ASP A 14 -12.33 5.88 -8.64
N ILE A 15 -12.77 5.97 -7.38
CA ILE A 15 -12.58 7.17 -6.54
C ILE A 15 -11.10 7.36 -6.21
N TRP A 16 -10.37 6.29 -5.90
CA TRP A 16 -8.94 6.37 -5.62
C TRP A 16 -8.15 6.83 -6.85
N ASP A 17 -8.49 6.32 -8.04
CA ASP A 17 -7.88 6.73 -9.30
C ASP A 17 -8.16 8.21 -9.61
N SER A 18 -9.38 8.69 -9.36
CA SER A 18 -9.72 10.10 -9.58
C SER A 18 -8.91 11.02 -8.68
N ILE A 19 -8.75 10.68 -7.40
CA ILE A 19 -7.93 11.44 -6.44
C ILE A 19 -6.48 11.46 -6.89
N ALA A 20 -5.94 10.32 -7.33
CA ALA A 20 -4.57 10.24 -7.82
C ALA A 20 -4.34 11.10 -9.08
N ALA A 21 -5.32 11.15 -9.99
CA ALA A 21 -5.28 11.97 -11.18
C ALA A 21 -5.39 13.48 -10.90
N GLU A 22 -6.15 13.87 -9.86
CA GLU A 22 -6.30 15.27 -9.42
C GLU A 22 -5.10 15.75 -8.58
N ALA A 23 -4.37 14.83 -7.93
CA ALA A 23 -3.21 15.16 -7.11
C ALA A 23 -2.14 15.88 -7.96
N SER A 24 -1.98 17.18 -7.74
CA SER A 24 -1.08 18.03 -8.54
C SER A 24 0.41 17.81 -8.27
N THR A 25 0.77 16.88 -7.38
CA THR A 25 2.14 16.58 -7.01
C THR A 25 2.45 15.13 -7.32
N THR A 26 3.06 14.90 -8.48
CA THR A 26 3.74 13.64 -8.76
C THR A 26 5.00 13.58 -7.91
N ILE A 27 5.02 12.70 -6.90
CA ILE A 27 6.23 12.46 -6.11
C ILE A 27 7.12 11.52 -6.93
N GLU A 28 8.11 12.08 -7.62
CA GLU A 28 9.11 11.27 -8.30
C GLU A 28 10.09 10.68 -7.29
N LEU A 29 10.27 9.36 -7.34
CA LEU A 29 11.31 8.69 -6.56
C LEU A 29 12.69 8.99 -7.13
N SER A 30 13.64 9.32 -6.26
CA SER A 30 15.05 9.41 -6.62
C SER A 30 15.58 8.06 -7.10
N GLN A 31 16.70 8.07 -7.82
CA GLN A 31 17.27 6.82 -8.31
C GLN A 31 17.75 5.92 -7.16
N GLU A 32 18.22 6.51 -6.07
CA GLU A 32 18.61 5.81 -4.86
C GLU A 32 17.40 5.13 -4.20
N GLN A 33 16.27 5.84 -4.13
CA GLN A 33 15.02 5.28 -3.60
C GLN A 33 14.51 4.11 -4.44
N LYS A 34 14.52 4.23 -5.78
CA LYS A 34 14.15 3.14 -6.69
C LYS A 34 15.06 1.92 -6.52
N THR A 35 16.37 2.15 -6.39
CA THR A 35 17.36 1.09 -6.18
C THR A 35 17.11 0.37 -4.85
N GLU A 36 16.84 1.12 -3.78
CA GLU A 36 16.56 0.53 -2.47
C GLU A 36 15.25 -0.27 -2.45
N LEU A 37 14.20 0.22 -3.11
CA LEU A 37 12.94 -0.54 -3.25
C LEU A 37 13.20 -1.86 -3.97
N GLN A 38 13.90 -1.84 -5.11
CA GLN A 38 14.21 -3.06 -5.85
C GLN A 38 15.02 -4.04 -5.01
N ARG A 39 16.02 -3.56 -4.25
CA ARG A 39 16.82 -4.40 -3.36
C ARG A 39 15.95 -5.08 -2.29
N ARG A 40 15.04 -4.34 -1.66
CA ARG A 40 14.13 -4.87 -0.62
C ARG A 40 13.14 -5.88 -1.19
N VAL A 41 12.57 -5.61 -2.36
CA VAL A 41 11.64 -6.53 -3.04
C VAL A 41 12.35 -7.84 -3.38
N THR A 42 13.54 -7.77 -3.99
CA THR A 42 14.32 -8.98 -4.30
C THR A 42 14.68 -9.77 -3.04
N ALA A 43 15.11 -9.09 -1.97
CA ALA A 43 15.44 -9.75 -0.70
C ALA A 43 14.22 -10.44 -0.07
N HIS A 44 13.06 -9.77 -0.08
CA HIS A 44 11.82 -10.35 0.45
C HIS A 44 11.33 -11.55 -0.37
N HIS A 45 11.46 -11.50 -1.71
CA HIS A 45 11.14 -12.67 -2.55
C HIS A 45 12.07 -13.86 -2.29
N ALA A 46 13.35 -13.60 -2.02
CA ALA A 46 14.31 -14.65 -1.69
C ALA A 46 14.08 -15.24 -0.30
N ASP A 47 13.73 -14.39 0.69
CA ASP A 47 13.41 -14.80 2.05
C ASP A 47 12.26 -13.97 2.63
N PRO A 48 11.01 -14.44 2.49
CA PRO A 48 9.84 -13.73 3.02
C PRO A 48 9.81 -13.62 4.54
N SER A 49 10.54 -14.49 5.26
CA SER A 49 10.54 -14.52 6.73
C SER A 49 11.19 -13.26 7.35
N THR A 50 11.92 -12.50 6.55
CA THR A 50 12.51 -11.21 6.94
C THR A 50 11.49 -10.09 7.11
N ALA A 51 10.26 -10.25 6.61
CA ALA A 51 9.20 -9.27 6.80
C ALA A 51 8.58 -9.35 8.21
N VAL A 52 8.13 -8.20 8.70
CA VAL A 52 7.35 -8.13 9.95
C VAL A 52 5.88 -8.37 9.62
N PRO A 53 5.20 -9.34 10.25
CA PRO A 53 3.77 -9.57 10.04
C PRO A 53 2.94 -8.31 10.32
N TRP A 54 1.88 -8.10 9.53
CA TRP A 54 1.03 -6.93 9.67
C TRP A 54 0.41 -6.83 11.06
N GLU A 55 0.04 -7.95 11.67
CA GLU A 55 -0.54 -8.01 13.01
C GLU A 55 0.41 -7.40 14.05
N GLN A 56 1.71 -7.68 13.92
CA GLN A 56 2.74 -7.15 14.80
C GLN A 56 2.96 -5.65 14.57
N VAL A 57 3.04 -5.21 13.30
CA VAL A 57 3.15 -3.79 12.94
C VAL A 57 1.94 -3.02 13.48
N ARG A 58 0.74 -3.53 13.25
CA ARG A 58 -0.52 -2.94 13.71
C ARG A 58 -0.58 -2.83 15.22
N SER A 59 -0.21 -3.89 15.95
CA SER A 59 -0.16 -3.87 17.42
C SER A 59 0.82 -2.82 17.95
N THR A 60 1.91 -2.55 17.22
CA THR A 60 2.91 -1.56 17.61
C THR A 60 2.42 -0.13 17.34
N LEU A 61 1.80 0.10 16.19
CA LEU A 61 1.35 1.44 15.78
C LEU A 61 0.01 1.86 16.41
N PHE A 62 -0.86 0.89 16.71
CA PHE A 62 -2.24 1.14 17.16
C PHE A 62 -2.60 0.35 18.43
N PRO A 63 -1.87 0.53 19.55
CA PRO A 63 -2.03 -0.30 20.75
C PRO A 63 -3.41 -0.18 21.43
N ASN A 64 -4.17 0.88 21.16
CA ASN A 64 -5.45 1.18 21.82
C ASN A 64 -6.68 1.04 20.90
N GLN A 65 -6.55 0.36 19.75
CA GLN A 65 -7.65 0.11 18.80
C GLN A 65 -8.08 -1.37 18.74
N LEU A 66 -7.91 -2.09 19.85
CA LEU A 66 -8.43 -3.46 20.05
C LEU A 66 -9.53 -3.46 21.11
#